data_AF-A0AAU5DKB9-F1
#
_entry.id   AF-A0AAU5DKB9-F1
#
_cell.length_a   1.000
_cell.length_b   1.000
_cell.length_c   1.000
_cell.angle_alpha   90.00
_cell.angle_beta   90.00
_cell.angle_gamma   90.00
#
_symmetry.space_group_name_H-M   'P 1'
#
loop_
_entity.id
_entity.type
_entity.pdbx_description
1 polymer ?
#
loop_
_entity_poly.entity_id
_entity_poly.type
_entity_poly.pdbx_seq_one_letter_code
_entity_poly.pdbx_strand_id
1 'polypeptide(L)'
;MCEPHILARTGLTLYDHQARTVASYINLLWRDDTLPWMPVIQGWTLDDYLRCVDMYDAMGIDLTAEPRVGLGSICRRQSTREAVRIVETLHGLGIRLHGFGFKVQGLRAAHHLLYSSDSLAWSFSARHQDPMPGCSHKACSNCHRYALAWRNRMLRSLPAWHQTSLHPPL
;
A
#
# COMPACT_ATOMS: atom_id res chain seq x y z
N MET A 1 -1.71 -12.50 0.42
CA MET A 1 -1.24 -12.08 -0.92
C MET A 1 -2.09 -12.81 -1.93
N CYS A 2 -2.65 -12.10 -2.89
CA CYS A 2 -3.73 -12.59 -3.76
C CYS A 2 -3.33 -12.58 -5.25
N GLU A 3 -2.04 -12.36 -5.58
CA GLU A 3 -1.58 -12.48 -6.95
C GLU A 3 -1.77 -13.91 -7.48
N PRO A 4 -2.18 -14.12 -8.74
CA PRO A 4 -2.49 -15.46 -9.28
C PRO A 4 -1.36 -16.49 -9.10
N HIS A 5 -0.11 -16.07 -9.27
CA HIS A 5 1.05 -16.95 -9.07
C HIS A 5 1.27 -17.35 -7.60
N ILE A 6 0.82 -16.55 -6.64
CA ILE A 6 0.83 -16.88 -5.22
C ILE A 6 -0.27 -17.89 -4.90
N LEU A 7 -1.49 -17.68 -5.42
CA LEU A 7 -2.58 -18.62 -5.28
C LEU A 7 -2.17 -20.00 -5.81
N ALA A 8 -1.65 -20.06 -7.04
CA ALA A 8 -1.13 -21.29 -7.65
C ALA A 8 -0.03 -21.97 -6.81
N ARG A 9 0.89 -21.20 -6.23
CA ARG A 9 1.96 -21.74 -5.39
C ARG A 9 1.47 -22.29 -4.04
N THR A 10 0.42 -21.69 -3.48
CA THR A 10 -0.10 -22.10 -2.16
C THR A 10 -1.19 -23.16 -2.24
N GLY A 11 -1.84 -23.32 -3.39
CA GLY A 11 -3.02 -24.17 -3.55
C GLY A 11 -4.27 -23.65 -2.82
N LEU A 12 -4.22 -22.42 -2.28
CA LEU A 12 -5.32 -21.80 -1.54
C LEU A 12 -6.10 -20.84 -2.44
N THR A 13 -7.38 -20.66 -2.12
CA THR A 13 -8.25 -19.71 -2.81
C THR A 13 -7.96 -18.27 -2.38
N LEU A 14 -8.44 -17.29 -3.15
CA LEU A 14 -8.38 -15.88 -2.76
C LEU A 14 -9.07 -15.64 -1.40
N TYR A 15 -10.23 -16.28 -1.20
CA TYR A 15 -10.97 -16.20 0.06
C TYR A 15 -10.15 -16.74 1.23
N ASP A 16 -9.46 -17.88 1.07
CA ASP A 16 -8.59 -18.43 2.14
C ASP A 16 -7.49 -17.43 2.54
N HIS A 17 -6.90 -16.72 1.57
CA HIS A 17 -5.90 -15.69 1.84
C HIS A 17 -6.50 -14.48 2.55
N GLN A 18 -7.71 -14.04 2.19
CA GLN A 18 -8.42 -12.97 2.90
C GLN A 18 -8.76 -13.38 4.34
N ALA A 19 -9.37 -14.55 4.52
CA ALA A 19 -9.74 -15.07 5.84
C ALA A 19 -8.53 -15.19 6.77
N ARG A 20 -7.40 -15.70 6.26
CA ARG A 20 -6.14 -15.75 7.02
C ARG A 20 -5.59 -14.36 7.35
N THR A 21 -5.76 -13.39 6.46
CA THR A 21 -5.32 -12.00 6.70
C THR A 21 -6.13 -11.35 7.81
N VAL A 22 -7.46 -11.43 7.75
CA VAL A 22 -8.38 -10.90 8.77
C VAL A 22 -8.14 -11.62 10.11
N ALA A 23 -8.09 -12.95 10.11
CA ALA A 23 -7.82 -13.73 11.31
C ALA A 23 -6.44 -13.40 11.91
N SER A 24 -5.42 -13.16 11.09
CA SER A 24 -4.10 -12.74 11.60
C SER A 24 -4.18 -11.40 12.31
N TYR A 25 -4.93 -10.43 11.79
CA TYR A 25 -5.10 -9.12 12.44
C TYR A 25 -5.82 -9.25 13.78
N ILE A 26 -6.95 -9.98 13.82
CA ILE A 26 -7.70 -10.25 15.05
C ILE A 26 -6.82 -10.96 16.08
N ASN A 27 -6.02 -11.94 15.65
CA ASN A 27 -5.08 -12.66 16.51
C ASN A 27 -3.97 -11.77 17.07
N LEU A 28 -3.60 -10.69 16.39
CA LEU A 28 -2.62 -9.71 16.88
C LEU A 28 -3.27 -8.76 17.89
N LEU A 29 -4.48 -8.28 17.62
CA LEU A 29 -5.26 -7.48 18.58
C LEU A 29 -5.50 -8.26 19.89
N TRP A 30 -5.87 -9.53 19.79
CA TRP A 30 -6.04 -10.40 20.97
C TRP A 30 -4.76 -10.62 21.78
N ARG A 31 -3.59 -10.47 21.16
CA ARG A 31 -2.30 -10.62 21.85
C ARG A 31 -1.91 -9.34 22.58
N ASP A 32 -2.10 -8.19 21.94
CA ASP A 32 -1.81 -6.87 22.50
C ASP A 32 -2.45 -5.81 21.62
N ASP A 33 -3.59 -5.26 22.04
CA ASP A 33 -4.32 -4.21 21.32
C ASP A 33 -3.75 -2.80 21.58
N THR A 34 -2.75 -2.66 22.45
CA THR A 34 -2.07 -1.38 22.71
C THR A 34 -1.04 -1.04 21.64
N LEU A 35 -0.61 -2.04 20.86
CA LEU A 35 0.32 -1.87 19.75
C LEU A 35 -0.41 -1.40 18.49
N PRO A 36 0.24 -0.59 17.63
CA PRO A 36 -0.37 -0.04 16.43
C PRO A 36 -0.37 -1.07 15.29
N TRP A 37 -1.07 -2.19 15.47
CA TRP A 37 -1.27 -3.18 14.42
C TRP A 37 -2.03 -2.54 13.26
N MET A 38 -1.60 -2.83 12.04
CA MET A 38 -2.19 -2.25 10.84
C MET A 38 -2.96 -3.35 10.08
N PRO A 39 -4.28 -3.23 9.93
CA PRO A 39 -5.04 -4.17 9.11
C PRO A 39 -4.66 -4.02 7.63
N VAL A 40 -4.89 -5.06 6.85
CA VAL A 40 -4.53 -5.09 5.43
C VAL A 40 -5.69 -5.62 4.61
N ILE A 41 -6.16 -4.83 3.66
CA ILE A 41 -7.16 -5.25 2.68
C ILE A 41 -6.44 -6.04 1.58
N GLN A 42 -6.94 -7.22 1.26
CA GLN A 42 -6.39 -8.10 0.21
C GLN A 42 -7.43 -8.33 -0.87
N GLY A 43 -7.01 -8.40 -2.12
CA GLY A 43 -7.89 -8.68 -3.25
C GLY A 43 -7.15 -8.73 -4.58
N TRP A 44 -7.86 -9.06 -5.66
CA TRP A 44 -7.33 -9.02 -7.02
C TRP A 44 -8.19 -8.15 -7.94
N THR A 45 -9.51 -8.30 -7.88
CA THR A 45 -10.50 -7.43 -8.53
C THR A 45 -11.11 -6.46 -7.51
N LEU A 46 -11.82 -5.42 -7.96
CA LEU A 46 -12.51 -4.49 -7.06
C LEU A 46 -13.44 -5.20 -6.08
N ASP A 47 -14.26 -6.13 -6.56
CA ASP A 47 -15.21 -6.88 -5.73
C ASP A 47 -14.49 -7.71 -4.66
N ASP A 48 -13.28 -8.21 -4.95
CA ASP A 48 -12.48 -8.90 -3.93
C ASP A 48 -12.05 -7.95 -2.81
N TYR A 49 -11.63 -6.72 -3.13
CA TYR A 49 -11.27 -5.75 -2.10
C TYR A 49 -12.47 -5.36 -1.24
N LEU A 50 -13.63 -5.11 -1.87
CA LEU A 50 -14.88 -4.80 -1.15
C LEU A 50 -15.30 -5.96 -0.24
N ARG A 51 -15.24 -7.21 -0.74
CA ARG A 51 -15.49 -8.41 0.08
C ARG A 51 -14.56 -8.49 1.28
N CYS A 52 -13.29 -8.11 1.13
CA CYS A 52 -12.36 -8.09 2.27
C CYS A 52 -12.71 -7.00 3.29
N VAL A 53 -13.24 -5.85 2.86
CA VAL A 53 -13.78 -4.82 3.76
C VAL A 53 -14.98 -5.40 4.53
N ASP A 54 -15.91 -6.04 3.84
CA ASP A 54 -17.08 -6.69 4.47
C ASP A 54 -16.65 -7.77 5.47
N MET A 55 -15.57 -8.50 5.22
CA MET A 55 -15.03 -9.49 6.16
C MET A 55 -14.48 -8.86 7.44
N TYR A 56 -13.92 -7.65 7.38
CA TYR A 56 -13.52 -6.90 8.58
C TYR A 56 -14.75 -6.37 9.32
N ASP A 57 -15.72 -5.80 8.60
CA ASP A 57 -16.98 -5.30 9.17
C ASP A 57 -17.77 -6.40 9.88
N ALA A 58 -17.88 -7.59 9.29
CA ALA A 58 -18.51 -8.77 9.89
C ALA A 58 -17.85 -9.24 11.20
N MET A 59 -16.60 -8.82 11.47
CA MET A 59 -15.88 -9.08 12.70
C MET A 59 -15.93 -7.89 13.68
N GLY A 60 -16.71 -6.85 13.36
CA GLY A 60 -16.85 -5.64 14.16
C GLY A 60 -15.68 -4.66 14.03
N ILE A 61 -14.89 -4.74 12.95
CA ILE A 61 -13.72 -3.89 12.71
C ILE A 61 -14.07 -2.82 11.68
N ASP A 62 -14.25 -1.58 12.13
CA ASP A 62 -14.42 -0.42 11.28
C ASP A 62 -13.07 0.08 10.75
N LEU A 63 -12.76 -0.26 9.49
CA LEU A 63 -11.53 0.15 8.81
C LEU A 63 -11.41 1.67 8.60
N THR A 64 -12.51 2.42 8.69
CA THR A 64 -12.48 3.89 8.54
C THR A 64 -11.98 4.58 9.82
N ALA A 65 -12.20 3.95 10.98
CA ALA A 65 -11.70 4.41 12.27
C ALA A 65 -10.19 4.15 12.44
N GLU A 66 -9.64 3.16 11.73
CA GLU A 66 -8.24 2.75 11.86
C GLU A 66 -7.25 3.85 11.44
N PRO A 67 -6.12 4.06 12.17
CA PRO A 67 -5.12 5.09 11.89
C PRO A 67 -4.54 5.01 10.48
N ARG A 68 -4.50 3.79 9.94
CA ARG A 68 -3.94 3.45 8.64
C ARG A 68 -4.37 2.04 8.27
N VAL A 69 -4.62 1.79 6.99
CA VAL A 69 -4.97 0.46 6.46
C VAL A 69 -4.08 0.12 5.28
N GLY A 70 -3.39 -1.01 5.34
CA GLY A 70 -2.51 -1.48 4.27
C GLY A 70 -3.28 -1.97 3.04
N LEU A 71 -2.78 -1.66 1.85
CA LEU A 71 -3.33 -2.15 0.59
C LEU A 71 -2.46 -3.27 0.01
N GLY A 72 -2.89 -4.51 0.22
CA GLY A 72 -2.18 -5.70 -0.25
C GLY A 72 -2.31 -5.94 -1.74
N SER A 73 -1.41 -6.73 -2.32
CA SER A 73 -1.52 -7.30 -3.68
C SER A 73 -1.69 -6.33 -4.86
N ILE A 74 -1.53 -5.02 -4.63
CA ILE A 74 -1.68 -3.97 -5.66
C ILE A 74 -0.34 -3.47 -6.24
N CYS A 75 0.76 -3.70 -5.51
CA CYS A 75 2.10 -3.11 -5.76
C CYS A 75 2.69 -3.39 -7.15
N ARG A 76 2.19 -4.38 -7.92
CA ARG A 76 2.67 -4.65 -9.29
C ARG A 76 1.71 -4.18 -10.39
N ARG A 77 0.53 -3.69 -10.01
CA ARG A 77 -0.54 -3.27 -10.91
C ARG A 77 -0.92 -1.79 -10.72
N GLN A 78 -0.18 -1.05 -9.90
CA GLN A 78 -0.47 0.34 -9.52
C GLN A 78 -0.54 1.34 -10.69
N SER A 79 -0.14 0.97 -11.90
CA SER A 79 -0.27 1.80 -13.11
C SER A 79 -1.46 1.41 -13.99
N THR A 80 -2.28 0.42 -13.60
CA THR A 80 -3.48 0.04 -14.35
C THR A 80 -4.67 0.89 -13.93
N ARG A 81 -5.60 1.14 -14.87
CA ARG A 81 -6.86 1.85 -14.57
C ARG A 81 -7.67 1.16 -13.47
N GLU A 82 -7.64 -0.16 -13.45
CA GLU A 82 -8.32 -0.97 -12.44
C GLU A 82 -7.73 -0.76 -11.03
N ALA A 83 -6.40 -0.70 -10.91
CA ALA A 83 -5.77 -0.43 -9.62
C ALA A 83 -6.07 0.99 -9.12
N VAL A 84 -6.10 1.98 -10.01
CA VAL A 84 -6.54 3.34 -9.66
C VAL A 84 -7.98 3.32 -9.16
N ARG A 85 -8.89 2.65 -9.87
CA ARG A 85 -10.30 2.50 -9.44
C ARG A 85 -10.43 1.85 -8.06
N ILE A 86 -9.67 0.79 -7.78
CA ILE A 86 -9.64 0.15 -6.45
C ILE A 86 -9.24 1.15 -5.38
N VAL A 87 -8.16 1.91 -5.62
CA VAL A 87 -7.67 2.92 -4.65
C VAL A 87 -8.71 4.03 -4.47
N GLU A 88 -9.32 4.53 -5.55
CA GLU A 88 -10.38 5.54 -5.52
C GLU A 88 -11.60 5.08 -4.74
N THR A 89 -12.12 3.87 -5.01
CA THR A 89 -13.28 3.33 -4.31
C THR A 89 -12.99 3.17 -2.82
N LEU A 90 -11.86 2.56 -2.45
CA LEU A 90 -11.51 2.36 -1.04
C LEU A 90 -11.24 3.69 -0.31
N HIS A 91 -10.63 4.67 -0.99
CA HIS A 91 -10.47 6.03 -0.46
C HIS A 91 -11.83 6.71 -0.26
N GLY A 92 -12.76 6.55 -1.19
CA GLY A 92 -14.13 7.08 -1.12
C GLY A 92 -14.95 6.52 0.04
N LEU A 93 -14.62 5.33 0.53
CA LEU A 93 -15.18 4.77 1.77
C LEU A 93 -14.64 5.46 3.05
N GLY A 94 -13.69 6.40 2.93
CA GLY A 94 -13.06 7.07 4.07
C GLY A 94 -11.85 6.33 4.65
N ILE A 95 -11.35 5.29 3.97
CA ILE A 95 -10.24 4.47 4.48
C ILE A 95 -8.89 5.17 4.26
N ARG A 96 -8.07 5.25 5.32
CA ARG A 96 -6.72 5.84 5.28
C ARG A 96 -5.69 4.86 4.71
N LEU A 97 -5.64 4.76 3.39
CA LEU A 97 -4.84 3.76 2.67
C LEU A 97 -3.32 3.96 2.79
N HIS A 98 -2.62 2.85 3.00
CA HIS A 98 -1.17 2.72 2.91
C HIS A 98 -0.76 1.86 1.72
N GLY A 99 -0.08 2.47 0.75
CA GLY A 99 0.43 1.77 -0.43
C GLY A 99 1.77 1.09 -0.14
N PHE A 100 1.78 -0.23 -0.02
CA PHE A 100 3.01 -1.00 0.15
C PHE A 100 3.87 -1.00 -1.11
N GLY A 101 5.17 -0.72 -0.97
CA GLY A 101 6.15 -0.85 -2.05
C GLY A 101 5.84 -0.03 -3.32
N PHE A 102 5.09 1.07 -3.18
CA PHE A 102 4.60 1.84 -4.31
C PHE A 102 5.76 2.41 -5.15
N LYS A 103 5.63 2.30 -6.48
CA LYS A 103 6.62 2.84 -7.42
C LYS A 103 6.33 4.32 -7.67
N VAL A 104 7.37 5.10 -7.99
CA VAL A 104 7.25 6.54 -8.27
C VAL A 104 6.17 6.85 -9.30
N GLN A 105 6.06 6.08 -10.38
CA GLN A 105 5.03 6.28 -11.40
C GLN A 105 3.61 6.10 -10.85
N GLY A 106 3.37 5.06 -10.04
CA GLY A 106 2.08 4.85 -9.39
C GLY A 106 1.76 5.92 -8.35
N LEU A 107 2.77 6.40 -7.61
CA LEU A 107 2.59 7.53 -6.67
C LEU A 107 2.19 8.81 -7.40
N ARG A 108 2.77 9.10 -8.56
CA ARG A 108 2.35 10.28 -9.34
C ARG A 108 0.86 10.24 -9.70
N ALA A 109 0.32 9.06 -9.97
CA ALA A 109 -1.10 8.87 -10.31
C ALA A 109 -2.03 8.85 -9.08
N ALA A 110 -1.60 8.27 -7.96
CA ALA A 110 -2.50 7.94 -6.85
C ALA A 110 -2.14 8.57 -5.49
N HIS A 111 -1.08 9.39 -5.39
CA HIS A 111 -0.64 9.92 -4.07
C HIS A 111 -1.71 10.72 -3.34
N HIS A 112 -2.62 11.39 -4.05
CA HIS A 112 -3.69 12.17 -3.44
C HIS A 112 -4.78 11.28 -2.80
N LEU A 113 -4.82 10.00 -3.15
CA LEU A 113 -5.75 9.00 -2.61
C LEU A 113 -5.12 8.15 -1.49
N LEU A 114 -3.80 8.22 -1.33
CA LEU A 114 -3.06 7.45 -0.34
C LEU A 114 -2.74 8.33 0.86
N TYR A 115 -3.06 7.84 2.06
CA TYR A 115 -2.65 8.49 3.30
C TYR A 115 -1.13 8.37 3.52
N SER A 116 -0.54 7.23 3.11
CA SER A 116 0.91 7.02 3.16
C SER A 116 1.35 5.93 2.19
N SER A 117 2.66 5.80 1.99
CA SER A 117 3.25 4.73 1.18
C SER A 117 4.71 4.51 1.56
N ASP A 118 5.23 3.31 1.32
CA ASP A 118 6.66 3.01 1.44
C ASP A 118 7.25 2.52 0.10
N SER A 119 8.58 2.56 0.00
CA SER A 119 9.29 2.02 -1.16
C SER A 119 10.78 1.80 -0.84
N LEU A 120 11.34 0.68 -1.31
CA LEU A 120 12.78 0.44 -1.33
C LEU A 120 13.50 1.07 -2.53
N ALA A 121 12.79 1.80 -3.41
CA ALA A 121 13.36 2.36 -4.63
C ALA A 121 14.60 3.25 -4.39
N TRP A 122 14.60 4.04 -3.32
CA TRP A 122 15.73 4.90 -2.95
C TRP A 122 16.99 4.08 -2.62
N SER A 123 16.83 3.04 -1.80
CA SER A 123 17.93 2.17 -1.34
C SER A 123 18.48 1.37 -2.51
N PHE A 124 17.59 0.82 -3.35
CA PHE A 124 17.96 0.08 -4.54
C PHE A 124 18.73 0.95 -5.55
N SER A 125 18.26 2.16 -5.82
CA SER A 125 18.97 3.13 -6.68
C SER A 125 20.36 3.46 -6.14
N ALA A 126 20.48 3.65 -4.82
CA ALA A 126 21.73 4.03 -4.17
C ALA A 126 22.80 2.92 -4.16
N ARG A 127 22.44 1.65 -4.41
CA ARG A 127 23.42 0.55 -4.56
C ARG A 127 24.26 0.65 -5.84
N HIS A 128 23.75 1.38 -6.83
CA HIS A 128 24.31 1.45 -8.18
C HIS A 128 24.79 2.87 -8.52
N GLN A 129 24.96 3.74 -7.52
CA GLN A 129 25.41 5.11 -7.68
C GLN A 129 26.59 5.37 -6.75
N ASP A 130 27.44 6.31 -7.15
CA ASP A 130 28.50 6.80 -6.29
C ASP A 130 27.91 7.40 -4.99
N PRO A 131 28.62 7.25 -3.87
CA PRO A 131 28.22 7.91 -2.63
C PRO A 131 28.08 9.42 -2.80
N MET A 132 27.12 10.01 -2.09
CA MET A 132 26.99 11.46 -2.02
C MET A 132 28.28 12.11 -1.51
N PRO A 133 28.58 13.36 -1.92
CA PRO A 133 29.68 14.13 -1.35
C PRO A 133 29.64 14.16 0.19
N GLY A 134 30.79 13.83 0.79
CA GLY A 134 30.96 13.74 2.24
C GLY A 134 30.47 12.42 2.87
N CYS A 135 30.12 11.42 2.08
CA CYS A 135 29.89 10.06 2.57
C CYS A 135 31.15 9.20 2.40
N SER A 136 31.51 8.42 3.43
CA SER A 136 32.68 7.52 3.43
C SER A 136 32.35 6.05 3.13
N HIS A 137 31.06 5.69 3.04
CA HIS A 137 30.61 4.32 2.77
C HIS A 137 30.57 4.01 1.27
N LYS A 138 30.79 2.75 0.89
CA LYS A 138 30.83 2.27 -0.52
C LYS A 138 29.61 2.66 -1.36
N ALA A 139 28.42 2.65 -0.76
CA ALA A 139 27.16 3.00 -1.42
C ALA A 139 26.18 3.61 -0.41
N CYS A 140 25.31 4.50 -0.88
CA CYS A 140 24.33 5.20 -0.05
C CYS A 140 23.08 4.35 0.31
N SER A 141 23.11 3.03 0.14
CA SER A 141 21.92 2.15 0.24
C SER A 141 21.29 2.08 1.64
N ASN A 142 22.02 2.46 2.68
CA ASN A 142 21.52 2.62 4.06
C ASN A 142 21.79 4.04 4.61
N CYS A 143 22.03 5.02 3.73
CA CYS A 143 22.42 6.37 4.13
C CYS A 143 21.19 7.25 4.36
N HIS A 144 21.00 7.72 5.60
CA HIS A 144 19.89 8.60 5.96
C HIS A 144 19.87 9.92 5.15
N ARG A 145 21.04 10.53 4.93
CA ARG A 145 21.17 11.77 4.12
C ARG A 145 20.69 11.54 2.68
N TYR A 146 21.06 10.41 2.08
CA TYR A 146 20.60 10.07 0.73
C TYR A 146 19.10 9.80 0.71
N ALA A 147 18.57 9.04 1.68
CA ALA A 147 17.15 8.74 1.79
C ALA A 147 16.30 10.03 1.87
N LEU A 148 16.69 10.99 2.71
CA LEU A 148 16.02 12.29 2.80
C LEU A 148 16.11 13.11 1.51
N ALA A 149 17.30 13.18 0.90
CA ALA A 149 17.48 13.89 -0.36
C ALA A 149 16.62 13.28 -1.49
N TRP A 150 16.55 11.94 -1.56
CA TRP A 150 15.70 11.22 -2.50
C TRP A 150 14.22 11.49 -2.22
N ARG A 151 13.77 11.41 -0.97
CA ARG A 151 12.38 11.71 -0.56
C ARG A 151 11.98 13.12 -1.01
N ASN A 152 12.81 14.12 -0.73
CA ASN A 152 12.50 15.51 -1.07
C ASN A 152 12.42 15.73 -2.59
N ARG A 153 13.28 15.07 -3.38
CA ARG A 153 13.17 15.09 -4.86
C ARG A 153 11.89 14.41 -5.33
N MET A 154 11.53 13.28 -4.74
CA MET A 154 10.32 12.54 -5.08
C MET A 154 9.07 13.40 -4.82
N LEU A 155 8.95 13.98 -3.63
CA LEU A 155 7.83 14.85 -3.24
C LEU A 155 7.70 16.05 -4.17
N ARG A 156 8.81 16.72 -4.53
CA ARG A 156 8.79 17.81 -5.52
C ARG A 156 8.39 17.39 -6.93
N SER A 157 8.45 16.09 -7.24
CA SER A 157 8.08 15.55 -8.55
C SER A 157 6.62 15.07 -8.62
N LEU A 158 5.88 15.17 -7.52
CA LEU A 158 4.46 14.84 -7.51
C LEU A 158 3.66 15.96 -8.19
N PRO A 159 2.68 15.64 -9.06
CA PRO A 159 1.87 16.66 -9.70
C PRO A 159 1.06 17.45 -8.67
N ALA A 160 1.00 18.77 -8.84
CA ALA A 160 0.20 19.67 -8.00
C ALA A 160 -1.31 19.60 -8.29
N TRP A 161 -1.69 18.98 -9.40
CA TRP A 161 -3.07 18.83 -9.84
C TRP A 161 -3.31 17.40 -10.33
N HIS A 162 -4.52 16.90 -10.07
CA HIS A 162 -5.03 15.63 -10.60
C HIS A 162 -6.46 15.82 -11.06
N GLN A 163 -6.83 15.12 -12.13
CA GLN A 163 -8.22 15.04 -12.55
C GLN A 163 -8.97 14.15 -11.56
N THR A 164 -9.97 14.70 -10.88
CA THR A 164 -10.88 13.92 -10.06
C THR A 164 -11.70 13.01 -10.97
N SER A 165 -11.77 11.72 -10.65
CA SER A 165 -12.65 10.80 -11.36
C SER A 165 -14.11 11.23 -11.17
N LEU A 166 -14.81 11.49 -12.27
CA LEU A 166 -16.20 11.98 -12.31
C LEU A 166 -17.23 10.87 -12.00
N HIS A 167 -16.80 9.75 -11.44
CA HIS A 167 -17.70 8.64 -11.14
C HIS A 167 -18.45 8.94 -9.84
N PRO A 168 -19.79 8.94 -9.84
CA PRO A 168 -20.56 9.11 -8.61
C PRO A 168 -20.21 7.98 -7.62
N PRO A 169 -20.21 8.24 -6.30
CA PRO A 169 -20.15 7.18 -5.32
C PRO A 169 -21.33 6.22 -5.57
N LEU A 170 -21.03 4.92 -5.59
CA LEU A 170 -22.06 3.87 -5.61
C LEU A 170 -22.90 3.93 -4.33
#